data_AF-A0A6A8LRU8-F1
#
_entry.id   AF-A0A6A8LRU8-F1
#
_cell.length_a   1.000
_cell.length_b   1.000
_cell.length_c   1.000
_cell.angle_alpha   90.00
_cell.angle_beta   90.00
_cell.angle_gamma   90.00
#
_symmetry.space_group_name_H-M   'P 1'
#
loop_
_entity.id
_entity.type
_entity.pdbx_description
1 polymer ?
#
loop_
_entity_poly.entity_id
_entity_poly.type
_entity_poly.pdbx_seq_one_letter_code
_entity_poly.pdbx_strand_id
1 'polypeptide(L)'
;HVVYVYAKNPETPVEKKGNVDVKYIAKDGKVLEDVSSVKDNAPVGEDYTTEEKSFNGYHFVGMDKTSDPATGVVAEGTKHVIYVYEKDVTPEVKTGSVDVKYVDRATGEVLPFTEAALTTVKDNAPEGETYDTSKKDFAGYTFIGMTEESAAADGSVVADKTLHVIYAYDKIPETVEEKGSVDVKYVTTDGKVLEDVTKVKDNVPVGEDYTTEEKSFDGYHFVGMDKTSDSANGKVTEGTKHVIYVYEKDPTPEVKKGSVDVTYLAEDGTTLEATSDVVKDGEIGSNYETTEKQFDGYHFVRMGEFSADATGQVEEGTKHVVYVYAKNPETPVEKKGNVDVKYI
;
A
#
# COMPACT_ATOMS: atom_id res chain seq x y z
N HIS A 1 89.00 -119.71 41.80
CA HIS A 1 87.89 -118.76 41.96
C HIS A 1 88.40 -117.38 41.56
N VAL A 2 87.93 -116.86 40.43
CA VAL A 2 88.20 -115.48 40.00
C VAL A 2 86.87 -114.75 40.05
N VAL A 3 86.81 -113.68 40.83
CA VAL A 3 85.64 -112.81 40.96
C VAL A 3 85.90 -111.59 40.10
N TYR A 4 85.02 -111.33 39.13
CA TYR A 4 84.98 -110.07 38.39
C TYR A 4 84.08 -109.10 39.15
N VAL A 5 84.61 -107.92 39.45
CA VAL A 5 83.86 -106.80 40.01
C VAL A 5 83.57 -105.83 38.87
N TYR A 6 82.30 -105.62 38.56
CA TYR A 6 81.86 -104.61 37.59
C TYR A 6 81.64 -103.28 38.31
N ALA A 7 82.26 -102.20 37.82
CA ALA A 7 81.99 -100.85 38.25
C ALA A 7 80.83 -100.25 37.44
N LYS A 8 79.87 -99.60 38.11
CA LYS A 8 78.76 -98.86 37.49
C LYS A 8 79.32 -97.64 36.75
N ASN A 9 79.01 -97.49 35.46
CA ASN A 9 79.37 -96.29 34.69
C ASN A 9 78.78 -95.02 35.35
N PRO A 10 79.51 -93.89 35.36
CA PRO A 10 78.97 -92.62 35.83
C PRO A 10 77.80 -92.20 34.94
N GLU A 11 76.68 -91.82 35.56
CA GLU A 11 75.52 -91.25 34.87
C GLU A 11 75.95 -89.92 34.23
N THR A 12 75.68 -89.75 32.93
CA THR A 12 75.90 -88.48 32.22
C THR A 12 75.09 -87.38 32.89
N PRO A 13 75.67 -86.20 33.22
CA PRO A 13 74.92 -85.08 33.78
C PRO A 13 73.78 -84.72 32.82
N VAL A 14 72.54 -84.74 33.31
CA VAL A 14 71.39 -84.26 32.54
C VAL A 14 71.52 -82.74 32.46
N GLU A 15 71.69 -82.22 31.24
CA GLU A 15 71.72 -80.78 30.99
C GLU A 15 70.38 -80.16 31.39
N LYS A 16 70.41 -79.22 32.35
CA LYS A 16 69.22 -78.48 32.76
C LYS A 16 68.85 -77.46 31.69
N LYS A 17 67.55 -77.33 31.43
CA LYS A 17 67.01 -76.46 30.38
C LYS A 17 65.94 -75.50 30.89
N GLY A 18 65.72 -74.41 30.18
CA GLY A 18 64.69 -73.42 30.46
C GLY A 18 64.24 -72.66 29.22
N ASN A 19 63.23 -71.80 29.42
CA ASN A 19 62.61 -71.00 28.38
C ASN A 19 62.61 -69.52 28.76
N VAL A 20 62.56 -68.65 27.75
CA VAL A 20 62.33 -67.22 27.90
C VAL A 20 61.29 -66.83 26.88
N ASP A 21 60.22 -66.19 27.32
CA ASP A 21 59.24 -65.58 26.44
C ASP A 21 59.14 -64.07 26.66
N VAL A 22 58.58 -63.38 25.67
CA VAL A 22 58.35 -61.93 25.72
C VAL A 22 56.93 -61.59 25.29
N LYS A 23 56.31 -60.64 25.97
CA LYS A 23 54.99 -60.12 25.66
C LYS A 23 54.94 -58.59 25.79
N TYR A 24 54.08 -57.96 25.00
CA TYR A 24 53.91 -56.51 24.95
C TYR A 24 52.46 -56.17 25.32
N ILE A 25 52.26 -55.40 26.39
CA ILE A 25 50.94 -55.05 26.91
C ILE A 25 50.79 -53.54 27.08
N ALA A 26 49.57 -53.04 26.97
CA ALA A 26 49.23 -51.70 27.40
C ALA A 26 48.99 -51.67 28.92
N LYS A 27 49.11 -50.49 29.52
CA LYS A 27 48.92 -50.22 30.96
C LYS A 27 47.53 -50.61 31.48
N ASP A 28 46.53 -50.65 30.60
CA ASP A 28 45.16 -51.13 30.89
C ASP A 28 45.03 -52.67 30.81
N GLY A 29 46.13 -53.39 30.56
CA GLY A 29 46.18 -54.84 30.43
C GLY A 29 45.89 -55.38 29.03
N LYS A 30 45.56 -54.53 28.05
CA LYS A 30 45.36 -54.96 26.67
C LYS A 30 46.67 -55.52 26.10
N VAL A 31 46.60 -56.69 25.48
CA VAL A 31 47.76 -57.26 24.77
C VAL A 31 47.96 -56.51 23.46
N LEU A 32 49.15 -55.93 23.27
CA LEU A 32 49.55 -55.26 22.02
C LEU A 32 50.19 -56.24 21.05
N GLU A 33 50.95 -57.20 21.59
CA GLU A 33 51.47 -58.35 20.86
C GLU A 33 51.50 -59.56 21.80
N ASP A 34 51.01 -60.69 21.30
CA ASP A 34 50.93 -61.94 22.07
C ASP A 34 52.32 -62.47 22.44
N VAL A 35 52.32 -63.41 23.38
CA VAL A 35 53.56 -64.03 23.89
C VAL A 35 54.33 -64.69 22.76
N SER A 36 55.63 -64.38 22.67
CA SER A 36 56.54 -64.95 21.69
C SER A 36 57.74 -65.58 22.40
N SER A 37 58.16 -66.75 21.94
CA SER A 37 59.32 -67.45 22.50
C SER A 37 60.62 -66.80 22.04
N VAL A 38 61.46 -66.39 23.00
CA VAL A 38 62.81 -65.84 22.78
C VAL A 38 63.85 -66.95 22.84
N LYS A 39 63.72 -67.86 23.81
CA LYS A 39 64.53 -69.07 23.98
C LYS A 39 63.61 -70.24 24.32
N ASP A 40 63.75 -71.37 23.63
CA ASP A 40 63.00 -72.59 23.90
C ASP A 40 63.96 -73.75 24.17
N ASN A 41 63.78 -74.44 25.29
CA ASN A 41 64.57 -75.57 25.77
C ASN A 41 66.10 -75.30 25.75
N ALA A 42 66.49 -74.06 26.06
CA ALA A 42 67.87 -73.60 26.05
C ALA A 42 68.62 -74.07 27.32
N PRO A 43 69.94 -74.35 27.23
CA PRO A 43 70.76 -74.66 28.39
C PRO A 43 70.71 -73.58 29.47
N VAL A 44 70.62 -73.98 30.73
CA VAL A 44 70.74 -73.05 31.85
C VAL A 44 72.10 -72.36 31.81
N GLY A 45 72.09 -71.03 31.93
CA GLY A 45 73.27 -70.17 31.82
C GLY A 45 73.47 -69.52 30.45
N GLU A 46 72.69 -69.88 29.42
CA GLU A 46 72.74 -69.19 28.12
C GLU A 46 72.17 -67.77 28.25
N ASP A 47 72.83 -66.79 27.62
CA ASP A 47 72.37 -65.40 27.62
C ASP A 47 71.10 -65.22 26.76
N TYR A 48 70.20 -64.35 27.23
CA TYR A 48 69.07 -63.85 26.46
C TYR A 48 68.99 -62.32 26.51
N THR A 49 68.42 -61.75 25.44
CA THR A 49 68.11 -60.33 25.31
C THR A 49 66.76 -60.20 24.62
N THR A 50 65.94 -59.28 25.10
CA THR A 50 64.70 -58.84 24.45
C THR A 50 64.76 -57.36 24.19
N GLU A 51 63.94 -56.88 23.25
CA GLU A 51 63.93 -55.47 22.84
C GLU A 51 62.51 -54.90 22.92
N GLU A 52 62.46 -53.59 23.21
CA GLU A 52 61.24 -52.78 23.05
C GLU A 52 60.80 -52.75 21.59
N LYS A 53 59.49 -52.59 21.34
CA LYS A 53 58.91 -52.42 20.01
C LYS A 53 58.13 -51.12 19.91
N SER A 54 58.03 -50.58 18.70
CA SER A 54 57.18 -49.43 18.43
C SER A 54 55.77 -49.88 18.05
N PHE A 55 54.77 -49.34 18.74
CA PHE A 55 53.35 -49.55 18.45
C PHE A 55 52.69 -48.22 18.09
N ASN A 56 51.93 -48.17 17.00
CA ASN A 56 51.30 -46.92 16.55
C ASN A 56 50.29 -46.40 17.58
N GLY A 57 50.46 -45.16 18.06
CA GLY A 57 49.61 -44.54 19.08
C GLY A 57 49.87 -45.03 20.51
N TYR A 58 51.06 -45.55 20.79
CA TYR A 58 51.50 -45.95 22.12
C TYR A 58 52.97 -45.56 22.32
N HIS A 59 53.31 -45.14 23.54
CA HIS A 59 54.70 -44.95 23.98
C HIS A 59 55.07 -45.94 25.08
N PHE A 60 56.34 -46.36 25.11
CA PHE A 60 56.85 -47.26 26.14
C PHE A 60 56.95 -46.56 27.49
N VAL A 61 56.48 -47.24 28.54
CA VAL A 61 56.46 -46.71 29.91
C VAL A 61 57.46 -47.41 30.80
N GLY A 62 57.68 -48.70 30.60
CA GLY A 62 58.57 -49.51 31.43
C GLY A 62 58.24 -51.00 31.38
N MET A 63 58.93 -51.77 32.21
CA MET A 63 58.67 -53.20 32.38
C MET A 63 57.55 -53.45 33.40
N ASP A 64 56.80 -54.54 33.25
CA ASP A 64 55.81 -54.93 34.27
C ASP A 64 56.50 -55.28 35.59
N LYS A 65 55.83 -55.06 36.73
CA LYS A 65 56.36 -55.37 38.06
C LYS A 65 56.67 -56.86 38.25
N THR A 66 55.98 -57.74 37.52
CA THR A 66 56.22 -59.18 37.55
C THR A 66 57.13 -59.65 36.42
N SER A 67 57.68 -58.73 35.62
CA SER A 67 58.58 -59.05 34.52
C SER A 67 59.95 -59.52 35.02
N ASP A 68 60.51 -60.54 34.37
CA ASP A 68 61.95 -60.77 34.38
C ASP A 68 62.69 -59.61 33.68
N PRO A 69 63.98 -59.39 33.97
CA PRO A 69 64.79 -58.39 33.28
C PRO A 69 64.89 -58.64 31.76
N ALA A 70 64.98 -57.56 30.97
CA ALA A 70 65.10 -57.63 29.50
C ALA A 70 66.38 -58.33 29.02
N THR A 71 67.40 -58.40 29.86
CA THR A 71 68.63 -59.16 29.61
C THR A 71 68.96 -60.03 30.81
N GLY A 72 69.52 -61.20 30.57
CA GLY A 72 69.91 -62.12 31.64
C GLY A 72 70.36 -63.47 31.10
N VAL A 73 70.41 -64.46 31.99
CA VAL A 73 70.70 -65.86 31.64
C VAL A 73 69.47 -66.74 31.82
N VAL A 74 69.35 -67.77 31.00
CA VAL A 74 68.33 -68.81 31.10
C VAL A 74 68.47 -69.54 32.43
N ALA A 75 67.34 -69.72 33.13
CA ALA A 75 67.25 -70.49 34.37
C ALA A 75 66.26 -71.64 34.21
N GLU A 76 66.27 -72.61 35.13
CA GLU A 76 65.30 -73.71 35.12
C GLU A 76 63.87 -73.16 35.30
N GLY A 77 62.97 -73.48 34.37
CA GLY A 77 61.63 -72.89 34.29
C GLY A 77 61.45 -71.96 33.08
N THR A 78 60.43 -71.10 33.11
CA THR A 78 60.17 -70.09 32.07
C THR A 78 60.30 -68.70 32.66
N LYS A 79 61.11 -67.85 32.02
CA LYS A 79 61.19 -66.42 32.31
C LYS A 79 60.22 -65.65 31.43
N HIS A 80 59.56 -64.65 32.01
CA HIS A 80 58.54 -63.84 31.33
C HIS A 80 58.99 -62.39 31.27
N VAL A 81 59.35 -61.92 30.09
CA VAL A 81 59.72 -60.52 29.88
C VAL A 81 58.52 -59.74 29.34
N ILE A 82 58.08 -58.71 30.06
CA ILE A 82 56.82 -58.01 29.79
C ILE A 82 57.08 -56.51 29.66
N TYR A 83 56.95 -55.98 28.44
CA TYR A 83 57.02 -54.55 28.14
C TYR A 83 55.63 -53.90 28.26
N VAL A 84 55.55 -52.79 28.99
CA VAL A 84 54.32 -52.04 29.24
C VAL A 84 54.32 -50.70 28.51
N TYR A 85 53.24 -50.42 27.80
CA TYR A 85 53.03 -49.22 26.98
C TYR A 85 51.80 -48.43 27.44
N GLU A 86 51.78 -47.13 27.19
CA GLU A 86 50.63 -46.26 27.45
C GLU A 86 50.14 -45.65 26.14
N LYS A 87 48.82 -45.66 25.94
CA LYS A 87 48.20 -45.19 24.70
C LYS A 87 48.34 -43.67 24.62
N ASP A 88 48.81 -43.17 23.48
CA ASP A 88 48.85 -41.74 23.21
C ASP A 88 47.42 -41.21 23.08
N VAL A 89 47.09 -40.20 23.88
CA VAL A 89 45.83 -39.48 23.77
C VAL A 89 46.00 -38.32 22.80
N THR A 90 45.26 -38.35 21.70
CA THR A 90 45.10 -37.17 20.83
C THR A 90 44.08 -36.26 21.52
N PRO A 91 44.39 -34.98 21.79
CA PRO A 91 43.39 -34.08 22.36
C PRO A 91 42.24 -33.95 21.37
N GLU A 92 41.01 -34.21 21.83
CA GLU A 92 39.81 -33.93 21.04
C GLU A 92 39.73 -32.41 20.82
N VAL A 93 39.74 -31.99 19.56
CA VAL A 93 39.51 -30.58 19.21
C VAL A 93 38.02 -30.32 19.42
N LYS A 94 37.70 -29.60 20.49
CA LYS A 94 36.33 -29.14 20.71
C LYS A 94 35.96 -28.09 19.67
N THR A 95 34.72 -28.15 19.20
CA THR A 95 34.22 -27.26 18.16
C THR A 95 32.95 -26.53 18.60
N GLY A 96 32.66 -25.40 17.98
CA GLY A 96 31.41 -24.65 18.13
C GLY A 96 31.02 -23.95 16.84
N SER A 97 29.89 -23.26 16.85
CA SER A 97 29.38 -22.53 15.67
C SER A 97 28.96 -21.11 16.02
N VAL A 98 28.90 -20.25 15.01
CA VAL A 98 28.42 -18.88 15.14
C VAL A 98 27.52 -18.59 13.95
N ASP A 99 26.34 -18.03 14.20
CA ASP A 99 25.46 -17.52 13.17
C ASP A 99 25.06 -16.07 13.44
N VAL A 100 24.53 -15.41 12.41
CA VAL A 100 24.06 -14.03 12.48
C VAL A 100 22.70 -13.89 11.80
N LYS A 101 21.81 -13.11 12.41
CA LYS A 101 20.53 -12.70 11.83
C LYS A 101 20.21 -11.24 12.15
N TYR A 102 19.30 -10.67 11.36
CA TYR A 102 18.86 -9.28 11.50
C TYR A 102 17.34 -9.27 11.65
N VAL A 103 16.85 -8.71 12.75
CA VAL A 103 15.44 -8.83 13.16
C VAL A 103 14.79 -7.46 13.37
N ASP A 104 13.48 -7.41 13.17
CA ASP A 104 12.64 -6.32 13.63
C ASP A 104 12.54 -6.38 15.16
N ARG A 105 12.84 -5.26 15.83
CA ARG A 105 12.92 -5.19 17.29
C ARG A 105 11.56 -5.36 17.96
N ALA A 106 10.49 -4.89 17.33
CA ALA A 106 9.15 -4.92 17.92
C ALA A 106 8.54 -6.33 17.87
N THR A 107 8.81 -7.07 16.80
CA THR A 107 8.22 -8.40 16.54
C THR A 107 9.17 -9.55 16.83
N GLY A 108 10.49 -9.32 16.79
CA GLY A 108 11.52 -10.36 16.85
C GLY A 108 11.67 -11.17 15.55
N GLU A 109 10.89 -10.86 14.51
CA GLU A 109 10.95 -11.55 13.22
C GLU A 109 12.15 -11.12 12.40
N VAL A 110 12.69 -12.02 11.57
CA VAL A 110 13.75 -11.69 10.62
C VAL A 110 13.23 -10.66 9.62
N LEU A 111 14.04 -9.62 9.35
CA LEU A 111 13.65 -8.57 8.42
C LEU A 111 13.36 -9.16 7.02
N PRO A 112 12.45 -8.56 6.23
CA PRO A 112 12.01 -9.09 4.94
C PRO A 112 13.03 -8.88 3.81
N PHE A 113 14.31 -9.12 4.08
CA PHE A 113 15.42 -9.02 3.14
C PHE A 113 16.18 -10.35 3.13
N THR A 114 16.58 -10.81 1.94
CA THR A 114 17.35 -12.05 1.79
C THR A 114 18.65 -12.03 2.60
N GLU A 115 19.31 -10.88 2.66
CA GLU A 115 20.54 -10.66 3.42
C GLU A 115 20.35 -10.50 4.94
N ALA A 116 19.10 -10.42 5.41
CA ALA A 116 18.75 -10.40 6.83
C ALA A 116 18.58 -11.81 7.43
N ALA A 117 18.44 -12.82 6.57
CA ALA A 117 18.25 -14.21 6.96
C ALA A 117 19.39 -14.74 7.86
N LEU A 118 19.08 -15.77 8.65
CA LEU A 118 20.08 -16.47 9.45
C LEU A 118 21.18 -17.01 8.55
N THR A 119 22.41 -16.61 8.83
CA THR A 119 23.60 -17.03 8.08
C THR A 119 24.66 -17.55 9.02
N THR A 120 25.24 -18.71 8.69
CA THR A 120 26.33 -19.29 9.46
C THR A 120 27.63 -18.54 9.16
N VAL A 121 28.25 -17.99 10.20
CA VAL A 121 29.55 -17.28 10.13
C VAL A 121 30.70 -18.26 10.33
N LYS A 122 30.55 -19.17 11.28
CA LYS A 122 31.49 -20.26 11.58
C LYS A 122 30.70 -21.54 11.79
N ASP A 123 31.11 -22.61 11.11
CA ASP A 123 30.49 -23.93 11.23
C ASP A 123 31.51 -24.92 11.80
N ASN A 124 31.20 -25.50 12.97
CA ASN A 124 32.05 -26.47 13.66
C ASN A 124 33.53 -26.06 13.73
N ALA A 125 33.79 -24.78 13.99
CA ALA A 125 35.13 -24.22 14.10
C ALA A 125 35.77 -24.60 15.46
N PRO A 126 37.10 -24.75 15.52
CA PRO A 126 37.81 -24.99 16.78
C PRO A 126 37.50 -23.96 17.87
N GLU A 127 37.39 -24.43 19.11
CA GLU A 127 37.28 -23.58 20.29
C GLU A 127 38.39 -22.51 20.30
N GLY A 128 38.02 -21.25 20.57
CA GLY A 128 38.94 -20.12 20.59
C GLY A 128 39.14 -19.42 19.24
N GLU A 129 38.71 -20.00 18.12
CA GLU A 129 38.76 -19.32 16.82
C GLU A 129 37.94 -18.02 16.88
N THR A 130 38.49 -16.92 16.38
CA THR A 130 37.81 -15.62 16.45
C THR A 130 36.75 -15.47 15.36
N TYR A 131 35.71 -14.71 15.68
CA TYR A 131 34.69 -14.28 14.73
C TYR A 131 34.46 -12.78 14.87
N ASP A 132 33.98 -12.19 13.78
CA ASP A 132 33.58 -10.78 13.70
C ASP A 132 32.37 -10.69 12.78
N THR A 133 31.39 -9.89 13.17
CA THR A 133 30.17 -9.66 12.42
C THR A 133 29.86 -8.17 12.43
N SER A 134 29.09 -7.72 11.45
CA SER A 134 28.73 -6.31 11.31
C SER A 134 27.25 -6.12 11.04
N LYS A 135 26.74 -4.97 11.51
CA LYS A 135 25.42 -4.49 11.14
C LYS A 135 25.36 -4.25 9.62
N LYS A 136 24.16 -4.40 9.05
CA LYS A 136 23.84 -3.97 7.68
C LYS A 136 22.88 -2.79 7.71
N ASP A 137 22.76 -2.10 6.58
CA ASP A 137 21.78 -1.03 6.42
C ASP A 137 20.64 -1.53 5.54
N PHE A 138 19.40 -1.45 6.05
CA PHE A 138 18.20 -1.93 5.38
C PHE A 138 17.28 -0.75 5.07
N ALA A 139 16.82 -0.62 3.82
CA ALA A 139 15.91 0.45 3.44
C ALA A 139 14.60 0.38 4.24
N GLY A 140 14.17 1.49 4.83
CA GLY A 140 12.98 1.56 5.66
C GLY A 140 13.16 1.03 7.09
N TYR A 141 14.39 0.79 7.55
CA TYR A 141 14.69 0.36 8.92
C TYR A 141 15.86 1.15 9.51
N THR A 142 15.81 1.40 10.82
CA THR A 142 16.89 2.04 11.59
C THR A 142 17.52 1.04 12.54
N PHE A 143 18.85 0.91 12.50
CA PHE A 143 19.58 0.05 13.45
C PHE A 143 19.49 0.61 14.87
N ILE A 144 19.07 -0.23 15.83
CA ILE A 144 18.89 0.17 17.23
C ILE A 144 20.00 -0.38 18.13
N GLY A 145 20.46 -1.60 17.87
CA GLY A 145 21.42 -2.28 18.73
C GLY A 145 21.37 -3.80 18.57
N MET A 146 21.97 -4.53 19.49
CA MET A 146 21.86 -5.99 19.56
C MET A 146 20.73 -6.37 20.54
N THR A 147 20.11 -7.54 20.36
CA THR A 147 19.09 -8.03 21.29
C THR A 147 19.70 -8.51 22.61
N GLU A 148 18.91 -8.59 23.69
CA GLU A 148 19.39 -9.12 24.98
C GLU A 148 19.89 -10.58 24.90
N GLU A 149 19.31 -11.39 24.01
CA GLU A 149 19.73 -12.78 23.79
C GLU A 149 20.94 -12.91 22.82
N SER A 150 21.46 -11.80 22.30
CA SER A 150 22.55 -11.82 21.32
C SER A 150 23.90 -12.11 21.99
N ALA A 151 24.72 -12.93 21.34
CA ALA A 151 26.17 -12.92 21.54
C ALA A 151 26.77 -11.57 21.10
N ALA A 152 27.99 -11.29 21.55
CA ALA A 152 28.74 -10.11 21.10
C ALA A 152 29.03 -10.18 19.58
N ALA A 153 29.14 -9.02 18.94
CA ALA A 153 29.39 -8.90 17.50
C ALA A 153 30.74 -9.51 17.09
N ASP A 154 31.72 -9.44 17.99
CA ASP A 154 33.03 -10.06 17.89
C ASP A 154 33.30 -10.92 19.13
N GLY A 155 34.16 -11.93 18.96
CA GLY A 155 34.50 -12.84 20.05
C GLY A 155 35.24 -14.08 19.58
N SER A 156 35.15 -15.14 20.37
CA SER A 156 35.73 -16.45 20.07
C SER A 156 34.68 -17.55 20.13
N VAL A 157 34.85 -18.57 19.30
CA VAL A 157 34.02 -19.77 19.28
C VAL A 157 34.10 -20.48 20.63
N VAL A 158 32.93 -20.84 21.16
CA VAL A 158 32.81 -21.57 22.44
C VAL A 158 32.49 -23.03 22.14
N ALA A 159 33.24 -23.95 22.75
CA ALA A 159 33.02 -25.38 22.61
C ALA A 159 31.57 -25.81 22.88
N ASP A 160 31.07 -26.71 22.05
CA ASP A 160 29.77 -27.38 22.18
C ASP A 160 28.56 -26.41 22.18
N LYS A 161 28.73 -25.21 21.59
CA LYS A 161 27.68 -24.18 21.51
C LYS A 161 27.58 -23.57 20.12
N THR A 162 26.38 -23.08 19.81
CA THR A 162 26.15 -22.11 18.73
C THR A 162 25.92 -20.74 19.34
N LEU A 163 26.75 -19.76 18.98
CA LEU A 163 26.54 -18.37 19.36
C LEU A 163 25.66 -17.69 18.31
N HIS A 164 24.61 -17.02 18.77
CA HIS A 164 23.68 -16.29 17.90
C HIS A 164 23.94 -14.79 17.99
N VAL A 165 24.42 -14.19 16.91
CA VAL A 165 24.58 -12.73 16.81
C VAL A 165 23.32 -12.13 16.18
N ILE A 166 22.64 -11.24 16.90
CA ILE A 166 21.32 -10.75 16.52
C ILE A 166 21.29 -9.22 16.55
N TYR A 167 21.25 -8.62 15.37
CA TYR A 167 21.09 -7.17 15.21
C TYR A 167 19.61 -6.80 15.12
N ALA A 168 19.18 -5.83 15.92
CA ALA A 168 17.81 -5.36 16.03
C ALA A 168 17.58 -4.00 15.36
N TYR A 169 16.46 -3.87 14.65
CA TYR A 169 16.10 -2.69 13.87
C TYR A 169 14.65 -2.25 14.14
N ASP A 170 14.40 -0.95 14.13
CA ASP A 170 13.03 -0.41 14.13
C ASP A 170 12.62 -0.03 12.71
N LYS A 171 11.42 -0.46 12.29
CA LYS A 171 10.84 -0.04 11.00
C LYS A 171 10.59 1.47 11.01
N ILE A 172 11.11 2.15 10.01
CA ILE A 172 10.83 3.57 9.79
C ILE A 172 9.36 3.66 9.37
N PRO A 173 8.51 4.39 10.11
CA PRO A 173 7.11 4.53 9.72
C PRO A 173 7.04 5.17 8.34
N GLU A 174 6.36 4.50 7.42
CA GLU A 174 6.04 5.08 6.12
C GLU A 174 5.16 6.31 6.38
N THR A 175 5.61 7.48 5.93
CA THR A 175 4.74 8.65 5.88
C THR A 175 3.66 8.36 4.86
N VAL A 176 2.47 8.01 5.34
CA VAL A 176 1.30 7.90 4.47
C VAL A 176 1.05 9.31 3.94
N GLU A 177 1.30 9.52 2.64
CA GLU A 177 0.89 10.77 2.01
C GLU A 177 -0.64 10.83 2.06
N GLU A 178 -1.17 11.71 2.91
CA GLU A 178 -2.58 12.05 2.90
C GLU A 178 -2.93 12.65 1.53
N LYS A 179 -4.08 12.25 1.00
CA LYS A 179 -4.54 12.67 -0.32
C LYS A 179 -5.90 13.33 -0.25
N GLY A 180 -6.14 14.25 -1.18
CA GLY A 180 -7.40 14.95 -1.32
C GLY A 180 -7.77 15.19 -2.78
N SER A 181 -8.98 15.69 -2.98
CA SER A 181 -9.55 16.03 -4.28
C SER A 181 -10.22 17.39 -4.23
N VAL A 182 -10.37 18.02 -5.40
CA VAL A 182 -11.09 19.28 -5.55
C VAL A 182 -11.96 19.14 -6.77
N ASP A 183 -13.25 19.44 -6.63
CA ASP A 183 -14.16 19.58 -7.76
C ASP A 183 -14.76 20.98 -7.84
N VAL A 184 -15.26 21.31 -9.02
CA VAL A 184 -15.93 22.57 -9.30
C VAL A 184 -17.31 22.32 -9.88
N LYS A 185 -18.28 23.12 -9.43
CA LYS A 185 -19.67 23.08 -9.84
C LYS A 185 -20.17 24.48 -10.19
N TYR A 186 -20.98 24.56 -11.24
CA TYR A 186 -21.64 25.78 -11.66
C TYR A 186 -23.16 25.58 -11.53
N VAL A 187 -23.79 26.36 -10.65
CA VAL A 187 -25.22 26.23 -10.33
C VAL A 187 -25.95 27.56 -10.46
N THR A 188 -27.25 27.48 -10.61
CA THR A 188 -28.15 28.63 -10.56
C THR A 188 -28.56 28.97 -9.12
N THR A 189 -29.14 30.15 -8.89
CA THR A 189 -29.67 30.57 -7.57
C THR A 189 -30.78 29.66 -7.03
N ASP A 190 -31.48 28.92 -7.90
CA ASP A 190 -32.45 27.88 -7.55
C ASP A 190 -31.83 26.46 -7.42
N GLY A 191 -30.50 26.34 -7.55
CA GLY A 191 -29.75 25.11 -7.32
C GLY A 191 -29.65 24.16 -8.52
N LYS A 192 -30.22 24.53 -9.67
CA LYS A 192 -30.07 23.77 -10.93
C LYS A 192 -28.61 23.85 -11.40
N VAL A 193 -28.06 22.69 -11.76
CA VAL A 193 -26.70 22.55 -12.30
C VAL A 193 -26.66 22.99 -13.76
N LEU A 194 -25.71 23.87 -14.10
CA LEU A 194 -25.52 24.38 -15.47
C LEU A 194 -24.56 23.51 -16.29
N GLU A 195 -23.63 22.82 -15.63
CA GLU A 195 -22.63 21.94 -16.25
C GLU A 195 -22.26 20.82 -15.27
N ASP A 196 -21.92 19.64 -15.80
CA ASP A 196 -21.48 18.51 -14.99
C ASP A 196 -20.27 18.86 -14.10
N VAL A 197 -20.26 18.29 -12.89
CA VAL A 197 -19.19 18.51 -11.91
C VAL A 197 -17.85 18.09 -12.49
N THR A 198 -16.88 19.00 -12.48
CA THR A 198 -15.54 18.77 -13.03
C THR A 198 -14.54 18.58 -11.90
N LYS A 199 -13.76 17.49 -11.94
CA LYS A 199 -12.63 17.31 -11.01
C LYS A 199 -11.46 18.19 -11.45
N VAL A 200 -11.01 19.07 -10.57
CA VAL A 200 -9.86 19.96 -10.75
C VAL A 200 -8.58 19.27 -10.28
N LYS A 201 -8.67 18.52 -9.17
CA LYS A 201 -7.62 17.65 -8.63
C LYS A 201 -8.26 16.33 -8.21
N ASP A 202 -7.58 15.20 -8.47
CA ASP A 202 -8.09 13.86 -8.14
C ASP A 202 -7.03 13.05 -7.39
N ASN A 203 -7.29 12.79 -6.10
CA ASN A 203 -6.47 11.98 -5.22
C ASN A 203 -4.98 12.37 -5.23
N VAL A 204 -4.72 13.67 -5.10
CA VAL A 204 -3.36 14.26 -5.10
C VAL A 204 -2.88 14.52 -3.67
N PRO A 205 -1.56 14.65 -3.43
CA PRO A 205 -1.03 14.93 -2.10
C PRO A 205 -1.61 16.20 -1.47
N VAL A 206 -1.87 16.14 -0.16
CA VAL A 206 -2.26 17.32 0.63
C VAL A 206 -1.19 18.42 0.52
N GLY A 207 -1.65 19.67 0.41
CA GLY A 207 -0.79 20.84 0.28
C GLY A 207 -0.55 21.32 -1.15
N GLU A 208 -0.93 20.51 -2.16
CA GLU A 208 -0.88 20.93 -3.56
C GLU A 208 -1.83 22.11 -3.82
N ASP A 209 -1.38 23.10 -4.57
CA ASP A 209 -2.19 24.27 -4.91
C ASP A 209 -3.24 23.92 -5.98
N TYR A 210 -4.44 24.47 -5.80
CA TYR A 210 -5.50 24.42 -6.80
C TYR A 210 -6.06 25.82 -7.08
N THR A 211 -6.59 25.98 -8.28
CA THR A 211 -7.32 27.17 -8.70
C THR A 211 -8.51 26.74 -9.56
N THR A 212 -9.62 27.44 -9.43
CA THR A 212 -10.80 27.29 -10.28
C THR A 212 -11.17 28.63 -10.88
N GLU A 213 -11.92 28.61 -11.98
CA GLU A 213 -12.30 29.81 -12.70
C GLU A 213 -13.81 29.88 -12.90
N GLU A 214 -14.32 31.11 -12.87
CA GLU A 214 -15.67 31.43 -13.29
C GLU A 214 -15.83 31.15 -14.80
N LYS A 215 -17.00 30.67 -15.20
CA LYS A 215 -17.39 30.51 -16.62
C LYS A 215 -18.50 31.47 -17.02
N SER A 216 -18.66 31.67 -18.32
CA SER A 216 -19.80 32.37 -18.90
C SER A 216 -20.83 31.37 -19.41
N PHE A 217 -22.11 31.63 -19.14
CA PHE A 217 -23.24 30.82 -19.60
C PHE A 217 -24.27 31.74 -20.28
N ASP A 218 -24.77 31.35 -21.46
CA ASP A 218 -25.71 32.16 -22.23
C ASP A 218 -27.02 32.42 -21.47
N GLY A 219 -27.36 33.70 -21.28
CA GLY A 219 -28.57 34.13 -20.56
C GLY A 219 -28.46 34.01 -19.04
N TYR A 220 -27.24 33.95 -18.50
CA TYR A 220 -26.96 33.95 -17.08
C TYR A 220 -25.80 34.90 -16.75
N HIS A 221 -25.86 35.55 -15.58
CA HIS A 221 -24.74 36.30 -15.03
C HIS A 221 -24.28 35.71 -13.69
N PHE A 222 -22.98 35.86 -13.39
CA PHE A 222 -22.40 35.39 -12.13
C PHE A 222 -22.84 36.27 -10.97
N VAL A 223 -23.30 35.64 -9.89
CA VAL A 223 -23.79 36.31 -8.68
C VAL A 223 -22.76 36.25 -7.56
N GLY A 224 -22.03 35.14 -7.46
CA GLY A 224 -21.07 34.91 -6.38
C GLY A 224 -20.81 33.43 -6.12
N MET A 225 -20.01 33.15 -5.09
CA MET A 225 -19.79 31.77 -4.63
C MET A 225 -20.93 31.33 -3.70
N ASP A 226 -21.26 30.04 -3.70
CA ASP A 226 -22.22 29.49 -2.73
C ASP A 226 -21.70 29.63 -1.29
N LYS A 227 -22.59 29.79 -0.32
CA LYS A 227 -22.22 29.93 1.10
C LYS A 227 -21.54 28.68 1.67
N THR A 228 -21.79 27.51 1.09
CA THR A 228 -21.14 26.25 1.47
C THR A 228 -19.96 25.90 0.56
N SER A 229 -19.56 26.80 -0.34
CA SER A 229 -18.42 26.59 -1.24
C SER A 229 -17.09 26.68 -0.49
N ASP A 230 -16.14 25.80 -0.85
CA ASP A 230 -14.72 26.05 -0.62
C ASP A 230 -14.25 27.27 -1.44
N SER A 231 -13.10 27.84 -1.06
CA SER A 231 -12.50 28.96 -1.81
C SER A 231 -12.05 28.54 -3.21
N ALA A 232 -12.15 29.45 -4.18
CA ALA A 232 -11.74 29.22 -5.57
C ALA A 232 -10.24 28.93 -5.75
N ASN A 233 -9.43 29.34 -4.77
CA ASN A 233 -7.98 29.14 -4.75
C ASN A 233 -7.61 28.64 -3.35
N GLY A 234 -6.67 27.70 -3.29
CA GLY A 234 -6.21 27.19 -2.01
C GLY A 234 -5.30 25.99 -2.17
N LYS A 235 -5.15 25.25 -1.07
CA LYS A 235 -4.41 23.99 -1.03
C LYS A 235 -5.35 22.81 -0.83
N VAL A 236 -5.02 21.70 -1.45
CA VAL A 236 -5.71 20.41 -1.23
C VAL A 236 -5.56 20.01 0.23
N THR A 237 -6.65 19.60 0.86
CA THR A 237 -6.69 19.02 2.21
C THR A 237 -7.22 17.60 2.13
N GLU A 238 -7.07 16.81 3.19
CA GLU A 238 -7.68 15.48 3.25
C GLU A 238 -9.19 15.56 2.96
N GLY A 239 -9.71 14.63 2.15
CA GLY A 239 -11.10 14.63 1.68
C GLY A 239 -11.31 15.33 0.34
N THR A 240 -12.55 15.73 0.04
CA THR A 240 -12.92 16.43 -1.21
C THR A 240 -13.38 17.84 -0.89
N LYS A 241 -12.81 18.82 -1.59
CA LYS A 241 -13.26 20.21 -1.60
C LYS A 241 -14.24 20.45 -2.74
N HIS A 242 -15.26 21.27 -2.49
CA HIS A 242 -16.31 21.59 -3.44
C HIS A 242 -16.34 23.10 -3.70
N VAL A 243 -15.90 23.52 -4.89
CA VAL A 243 -15.95 24.91 -5.31
C VAL A 243 -17.21 25.17 -6.14
N ILE A 244 -18.07 26.08 -5.71
CA ILE A 244 -19.41 26.26 -6.27
C ILE A 244 -19.63 27.72 -6.70
N TYR A 245 -19.70 27.95 -8.01
CA TYR A 245 -20.05 29.23 -8.61
C TYR A 245 -21.57 29.31 -8.83
N VAL A 246 -22.20 30.40 -8.41
CA VAL A 246 -23.65 30.63 -8.47
C VAL A 246 -24.00 31.70 -9.50
N TYR A 247 -25.01 31.41 -10.32
CA TYR A 247 -25.48 32.23 -11.43
C TYR A 247 -26.96 32.55 -11.33
N GLU A 248 -27.39 33.68 -11.87
CA GLU A 248 -28.79 34.07 -11.98
C GLU A 248 -29.17 34.25 -13.45
N LYS A 249 -30.39 33.82 -13.80
CA LYS A 249 -30.88 33.90 -15.17
C LYS A 249 -31.21 35.34 -15.53
N ASP A 250 -30.73 35.80 -16.66
CA ASP A 250 -31.01 37.15 -17.14
C ASP A 250 -32.51 37.32 -17.46
N PRO A 251 -33.10 38.47 -17.09
CA PRO A 251 -34.48 38.75 -17.46
C PRO A 251 -34.61 38.81 -18.98
N THR A 252 -35.60 38.11 -19.52
CA THR A 252 -35.92 38.24 -20.94
C THR A 252 -36.63 39.58 -21.14
N PRO A 253 -36.13 40.50 -22.00
CA PRO A 253 -36.83 41.75 -22.24
C PRO A 253 -38.20 41.47 -22.86
N GLU A 254 -39.26 41.93 -22.20
CA GLU A 254 -40.60 41.84 -22.75
C GLU A 254 -40.69 42.71 -24.01
N VAL A 255 -41.07 42.11 -25.13
CA VAL A 255 -41.38 42.85 -26.34
C VAL A 255 -42.69 43.59 -26.08
N LYS A 256 -42.62 44.90 -25.89
CA LYS A 256 -43.80 45.76 -25.75
C LYS A 256 -44.65 45.70 -27.02
N LYS A 257 -45.96 45.61 -26.84
CA LYS A 257 -46.94 45.51 -27.94
C LYS A 257 -48.05 46.53 -27.76
N GLY A 258 -48.74 46.84 -28.86
CA GLY A 258 -49.91 47.71 -28.87
C GLY A 258 -51.09 47.09 -29.61
N SER A 259 -52.29 47.55 -29.28
CA SER A 259 -53.53 47.15 -29.96
C SER A 259 -54.32 48.39 -30.38
N VAL A 260 -55.16 48.24 -31.39
CA VAL A 260 -56.08 49.28 -31.86
C VAL A 260 -57.43 48.61 -32.07
N ASP A 261 -58.49 49.17 -31.51
CA ASP A 261 -59.86 48.76 -31.80
C ASP A 261 -60.67 49.92 -32.40
N VAL A 262 -61.80 49.56 -33.00
CA VAL A 262 -62.74 50.52 -33.58
C VAL A 262 -64.15 50.26 -33.08
N THR A 263 -64.88 51.34 -32.77
CA THR A 263 -66.28 51.31 -32.33
C THR A 263 -67.10 52.36 -33.08
N TYR A 264 -68.35 52.03 -33.40
CA TYR A 264 -69.28 52.93 -34.09
C TYR A 264 -70.47 53.21 -33.17
N LEU A 265 -70.69 54.48 -32.79
CA LEU A 265 -71.70 54.91 -31.82
C LEU A 265 -72.68 55.93 -32.43
N ALA A 266 -73.92 55.94 -31.97
CA ALA A 266 -74.84 57.05 -32.17
C ALA A 266 -74.54 58.21 -31.20
N GLU A 267 -75.01 59.43 -31.49
CA GLU A 267 -74.83 60.61 -30.62
C GLU A 267 -75.40 60.43 -29.21
N ASP A 268 -76.41 59.56 -29.04
CA ASP A 268 -76.97 59.21 -27.73
C ASP A 268 -76.16 58.14 -26.97
N GLY A 269 -75.04 57.68 -27.55
CA GLY A 269 -74.16 56.66 -26.99
C GLY A 269 -74.55 55.22 -27.36
N THR A 270 -75.62 55.01 -28.13
CA THR A 270 -76.01 53.66 -28.57
C THR A 270 -74.95 53.07 -29.50
N THR A 271 -74.46 51.88 -29.19
CA THR A 271 -73.50 51.16 -30.05
C THR A 271 -74.20 50.63 -31.30
N LEU A 272 -73.79 51.13 -32.47
CA LEU A 272 -74.33 50.72 -33.77
C LEU A 272 -73.68 49.42 -34.27
N GLU A 273 -72.41 49.22 -33.93
CA GLU A 273 -71.68 47.99 -34.19
C GLU A 273 -70.74 47.70 -33.02
N ALA A 274 -70.67 46.43 -32.62
CA ALA A 274 -69.79 46.00 -31.55
C ALA A 274 -68.33 46.34 -31.84
N THR A 275 -67.59 46.73 -30.82
CA THR A 275 -66.16 47.02 -30.90
C THR A 275 -65.39 45.84 -31.51
N SER A 276 -64.53 46.13 -32.48
CA SER A 276 -63.70 45.11 -33.15
C SER A 276 -62.23 45.51 -33.15
N ASP A 277 -61.35 44.53 -32.91
CA ASP A 277 -59.90 44.71 -33.01
C ASP A 277 -59.48 44.99 -34.46
N VAL A 278 -58.74 46.08 -34.67
CA VAL A 278 -58.10 46.47 -35.93
C VAL A 278 -56.66 45.93 -35.97
N VAL A 279 -55.94 46.09 -34.85
CA VAL A 279 -54.63 45.50 -34.60
C VAL A 279 -54.65 44.88 -33.21
N LYS A 280 -54.19 43.63 -33.09
CA LYS A 280 -54.09 42.92 -31.81
C LYS A 280 -52.64 42.52 -31.58
N ASP A 281 -52.07 42.94 -30.44
CA ASP A 281 -50.69 42.62 -30.06
C ASP A 281 -49.68 42.92 -31.18
N GLY A 282 -49.87 44.06 -31.86
CA GLY A 282 -49.05 44.53 -32.97
C GLY A 282 -47.72 45.13 -32.53
N GLU A 283 -46.78 45.20 -33.47
CA GLU A 283 -45.49 45.87 -33.30
C GLU A 283 -45.69 47.39 -33.15
N ILE A 284 -45.09 47.98 -32.12
CA ILE A 284 -45.13 49.43 -31.90
C ILE A 284 -44.51 50.15 -33.10
N GLY A 285 -45.17 51.21 -33.57
CA GLY A 285 -44.76 51.99 -34.76
C GLY A 285 -45.34 51.46 -36.09
N SER A 286 -45.96 50.27 -36.10
CA SER A 286 -46.72 49.82 -37.27
C SER A 286 -47.93 50.71 -37.52
N ASN A 287 -48.30 50.90 -38.79
CA ASN A 287 -49.44 51.76 -39.14
C ASN A 287 -50.76 51.01 -38.95
N TYR A 288 -51.79 51.73 -38.52
CA TYR A 288 -53.19 51.28 -38.57
C TYR A 288 -54.05 52.28 -39.33
N GLU A 289 -55.14 51.78 -39.89
CA GLU A 289 -56.14 52.56 -40.58
C GLU A 289 -57.52 51.97 -40.27
N THR A 290 -58.47 52.86 -40.05
CA THR A 290 -59.88 52.56 -39.82
C THR A 290 -60.71 53.46 -40.73
N THR A 291 -61.91 53.02 -41.06
CA THR A 291 -62.77 53.76 -41.98
C THR A 291 -64.18 53.90 -41.43
N GLU A 292 -64.84 54.98 -41.81
CA GLU A 292 -66.27 55.17 -41.60
C GLU A 292 -67.07 54.04 -42.25
N LYS A 293 -68.18 53.66 -41.61
CA LYS A 293 -69.19 52.74 -42.17
C LYS A 293 -70.51 53.46 -42.43
N GLN A 294 -71.35 52.84 -43.25
CA GLN A 294 -72.72 53.27 -43.50
C GLN A 294 -73.68 52.46 -42.61
N PHE A 295 -74.57 53.16 -41.91
CA PHE A 295 -75.59 52.57 -41.06
C PHE A 295 -76.97 53.08 -41.50
N ASP A 296 -77.93 52.17 -41.71
CA ASP A 296 -79.28 52.53 -42.18
C ASP A 296 -79.96 53.50 -41.20
N GLY A 297 -80.38 54.65 -41.71
CA GLY A 297 -81.03 55.68 -40.92
C GLY A 297 -80.09 56.56 -40.10
N TYR A 298 -78.78 56.49 -40.31
CA TYR A 298 -77.77 57.33 -39.65
C TYR A 298 -76.82 57.98 -40.66
N HIS A 299 -76.18 59.09 -40.29
CA HIS A 299 -75.07 59.70 -41.04
C HIS A 299 -73.90 60.01 -40.10
N PHE A 300 -72.67 59.92 -40.61
CA PHE A 300 -71.47 60.23 -39.83
C PHE A 300 -71.44 61.72 -39.49
N VAL A 301 -71.07 62.03 -38.24
CA VAL A 301 -70.99 63.40 -37.73
C VAL A 301 -69.55 63.79 -37.47
N ARG A 302 -68.85 62.98 -36.64
CA ARG A 302 -67.50 63.30 -36.15
C ARG A 302 -66.84 62.08 -35.50
N MET A 303 -65.54 62.20 -35.29
CA MET A 303 -64.83 61.33 -34.34
C MET A 303 -65.26 61.61 -32.90
N GLY A 304 -65.23 60.57 -32.06
CA GLY A 304 -65.47 60.68 -30.62
C GLY A 304 -64.48 61.63 -29.94
N GLU A 305 -64.92 62.29 -28.88
CA GLU A 305 -64.12 63.32 -28.18
C GLU A 305 -62.80 62.78 -27.60
N PHE A 306 -62.78 61.51 -27.21
CA PHE A 306 -61.60 60.79 -26.71
C PHE A 306 -61.10 59.71 -27.68
N SER A 307 -61.51 59.80 -28.95
CA SER A 307 -61.09 58.87 -29.99
C SER A 307 -59.62 59.11 -30.36
N ALA A 308 -58.90 58.04 -30.64
CA ALA A 308 -57.71 58.11 -31.47
C ALA A 308 -58.08 58.53 -32.91
N ASP A 309 -57.10 59.03 -33.66
CA ASP A 309 -57.27 59.36 -35.08
C ASP A 309 -57.61 58.12 -35.91
N ALA A 310 -58.32 58.30 -37.03
CA ALA A 310 -58.71 57.21 -37.93
C ALA A 310 -57.51 56.45 -38.51
N THR A 311 -56.37 57.12 -38.63
CA THR A 311 -55.09 56.56 -39.09
C THR A 311 -53.98 56.98 -38.14
N GLY A 312 -53.04 56.10 -37.87
CA GLY A 312 -51.89 56.43 -37.03
C GLY A 312 -50.92 55.27 -36.87
N GLN A 313 -50.05 55.37 -35.87
CA GLN A 313 -49.14 54.30 -35.48
C GLN A 313 -49.60 53.62 -34.20
N VAL A 314 -49.37 52.31 -34.10
CA VAL A 314 -49.58 51.52 -32.90
C VAL A 314 -48.61 51.98 -31.82
N GLU A 315 -49.12 52.27 -30.62
CA GLU A 315 -48.33 52.64 -29.43
C GLU A 315 -48.54 51.60 -28.33
N GLU A 316 -47.69 51.62 -27.29
CA GLU A 316 -47.85 50.74 -26.12
C GLU A 316 -49.23 50.94 -25.46
N GLY A 317 -49.98 49.86 -25.28
CA GLY A 317 -51.37 49.89 -24.79
C GLY A 317 -52.42 49.70 -25.90
N THR A 318 -53.69 50.03 -25.61
CA THR A 318 -54.78 49.93 -26.61
C THR A 318 -55.28 51.32 -27.00
N LYS A 319 -55.30 51.61 -28.30
CA LYS A 319 -55.95 52.81 -28.86
C LYS A 319 -57.39 52.48 -29.27
N HIS A 320 -58.30 53.41 -29.00
CA HIS A 320 -59.72 53.27 -29.31
C HIS A 320 -60.11 54.29 -30.37
N VAL A 321 -60.51 53.83 -31.55
CA VAL A 321 -61.04 54.69 -32.62
C VAL A 321 -62.57 54.66 -32.58
N VAL A 322 -63.22 55.81 -32.46
CA VAL A 322 -64.66 55.91 -32.27
C VAL A 322 -65.29 56.83 -33.30
N TYR A 323 -66.12 56.28 -34.18
CA TYR A 323 -66.91 57.05 -35.14
C TYR A 323 -68.32 57.33 -34.56
N VAL A 324 -68.75 58.60 -34.56
CA VAL A 324 -70.05 59.03 -34.00
C VAL A 324 -71.02 59.43 -35.11
N TYR A 325 -72.26 58.96 -35.01
CA TYR A 325 -73.32 59.08 -36.02
C TYR A 325 -74.60 59.71 -35.45
N ALA A 326 -75.29 60.51 -36.26
CA ALA A 326 -76.61 61.06 -35.92
C ALA A 326 -77.72 60.35 -36.71
N LYS A 327 -78.89 60.19 -36.09
CA LYS A 327 -80.07 59.63 -36.78
C LYS A 327 -80.54 60.62 -37.86
N ASN A 328 -80.83 60.11 -39.04
CA ASN A 328 -81.34 60.91 -40.15
C ASN A 328 -82.71 61.50 -39.79
N PRO A 329 -82.98 62.76 -40.20
CA PRO A 329 -84.26 63.40 -39.92
C PRO A 329 -85.40 62.58 -40.55
N GLU A 330 -86.42 62.26 -39.75
CA GLU A 330 -87.61 61.57 -40.26
C GLU A 330 -88.32 62.47 -41.28
N THR A 331 -88.58 61.95 -42.47
CA THR A 331 -89.41 62.65 -43.45
C THR A 331 -90.83 62.76 -42.89
N PRO A 332 -91.44 63.97 -42.80
CA PRO A 332 -92.77 64.11 -42.26
C PRO A 332 -93.78 63.31 -43.10
N VAL A 333 -94.48 62.36 -42.48
CA VAL A 333 -95.59 61.67 -43.13
C VAL A 333 -96.74 62.69 -43.30
N GLU A 334 -97.10 63.03 -44.54
CA GLU A 334 -98.29 63.85 -44.83
C GLU A 334 -99.54 63.22 -44.20
N LYS A 335 -100.15 63.90 -43.22
CA LYS A 335 -101.53 63.59 -42.80
C LYS A 335 -102.51 64.29 -43.75
N LYS A 336 -103.15 63.54 -44.65
CA LYS A 336 -104.30 64.01 -45.44
C LYS A 336 -105.58 63.88 -44.61
N GLY A 337 -106.29 64.99 -44.44
CA GLY A 337 -107.55 65.08 -43.68
C GLY A 337 -108.80 64.88 -44.55
N ASN A 338 -109.94 64.66 -43.89
CA ASN A 338 -111.27 64.85 -44.47
C ASN A 338 -111.98 66.00 -43.73
N VAL A 339 -112.53 66.94 -44.51
CA VAL A 339 -113.43 68.00 -44.04
C VAL A 339 -114.82 67.65 -44.54
N ASP A 340 -115.76 67.38 -43.63
CA ASP A 340 -117.18 67.26 -43.97
C ASP A 340 -117.85 68.63 -43.84
N VAL A 341 -118.31 69.17 -44.97
CA VAL A 341 -119.10 70.42 -45.03
C VAL A 341 -120.58 70.04 -45.07
N LYS A 342 -121.37 70.56 -44.12
CA LYS A 342 -122.84 70.44 -44.11
C LYS A 342 -123.45 71.83 -44.31
N TYR A 343 -124.15 72.04 -45.42
CA TYR A 343 -124.93 73.25 -45.69
C TYR A 343 -126.30 73.17 -45.01
N ILE A 344 -126.77 74.29 -44.45
CA ILE A 344 -128.19 74.59 -44.17
C ILE A 344 -128.49 75.95 -44.78
#